data_AF-E8WKU6-F1
#
_entry.id   AF-E8WKU6-F1
#
_cell.length_a   1.000
_cell.length_b   1.000
_cell.length_c   1.000
_cell.angle_alpha   90.00
_cell.angle_beta   90.00
_cell.angle_gamma   90.00
#
_symmetry.space_group_name_H-M   'P 1'
#
loop_
_entity.id
_entity.type
_entity.pdbx_description
1 polymer ?
#
loop_
_entity_poly.entity_id
_entity_poly.type
_entity_poly.pdbx_seq_one_letter_code
_entity_poly.pdbx_strand_id
1 'polypeptide(L)'
;MNQENLLRLLRLVILANEVPDRSAILRFSDADGEHSGKSGWSFGESQFDIANNPTAAVCLRACGFSAEEIAGLKAQAIDVAPLNKKLQANAAIVKKFDDIQVSSCLKRAQAILERRGIVPQDPAARLAVADYHNQYYLSDLDQPGTLVHFLQGLKRPFTAEDVLKFKLEQTTYGKKRPKDCQRRYDNLVRIVNG
;
A
#
# COMPACT_ATOMS: atom_id res chain seq x y z
N MET A 1 0.16 -22.26 3.28
CA MET A 1 1.21 -21.26 3.54
C MET A 1 0.95 -20.61 4.89
N ASN A 2 1.97 -20.49 5.77
CA ASN A 2 1.81 -19.86 7.08
C ASN A 2 1.76 -18.32 6.96
N GLN A 3 1.38 -17.63 8.04
CA GLN A 3 1.20 -16.18 8.05
C GLN A 3 2.52 -15.41 7.83
N GLU A 4 3.65 -15.92 8.34
CA GLU A 4 4.96 -15.31 8.14
C GLU A 4 5.39 -15.32 6.67
N ASN A 5 5.13 -16.43 5.95
CA ASN A 5 5.41 -16.51 4.53
C ASN A 5 4.54 -15.56 3.71
N LEU A 6 3.25 -15.42 4.05
CA LEU A 6 2.37 -14.45 3.40
C LEU A 6 2.86 -13.01 3.63
N LEU A 7 3.29 -12.69 4.85
CA LEU A 7 3.82 -11.37 5.17
C LEU A 7 5.11 -11.08 4.38
N ARG A 8 6.01 -12.06 4.29
CA ARG A 8 7.25 -11.97 3.50
C ARG A 8 6.93 -11.70 2.03
N LEU A 9 6.00 -12.46 1.45
CA LEU A 9 5.60 -12.29 0.05
C LEU A 9 4.93 -10.93 -0.18
N LEU A 10 4.03 -10.49 0.72
CA LEU A 10 3.41 -9.18 0.62
C LEU A 10 4.44 -8.06 0.60
N ARG A 11 5.45 -8.12 1.48
CA ARG A 11 6.55 -7.15 1.48
C ARG A 11 7.29 -7.14 0.14
N LEU A 12 7.62 -8.31 -0.41
CA LEU A 12 8.29 -8.39 -1.71
C LEU A 12 7.45 -7.78 -2.83
N VAL A 13 6.13 -8.02 -2.80
CA VAL A 13 5.18 -7.44 -3.76
C VAL A 13 5.13 -5.91 -3.65
N ILE A 14 4.98 -5.38 -2.44
CA ILE A 14 4.95 -3.93 -2.20
C ILE A 14 6.27 -3.30 -2.65
N LEU A 15 7.42 -3.86 -2.27
CA LEU A 15 8.74 -3.38 -2.70
C LEU A 15 8.87 -3.35 -4.23
N ALA A 16 8.45 -4.40 -4.92
CA ALA A 16 8.50 -4.45 -6.39
C ALA A 16 7.56 -3.45 -7.07
N ASN A 17 6.53 -2.98 -6.37
CA ASN A 17 5.50 -2.09 -6.89
C ASN A 17 5.77 -0.62 -6.60
N GLU A 18 6.23 -0.31 -5.38
CA GLU A 18 6.35 1.06 -4.83
C GLU A 18 7.78 1.59 -4.84
N VAL A 19 8.79 0.71 -4.76
CA VAL A 19 10.18 1.13 -4.53
C VAL A 19 10.99 0.88 -5.81
N PRO A 20 11.25 1.91 -6.64
CA PRO A 20 12.03 1.76 -7.86
C PRO A 20 13.49 1.37 -7.55
N ASP A 21 14.03 1.86 -6.43
CA ASP A 21 15.34 1.48 -5.91
C ASP A 21 15.39 1.61 -4.37
N ARG A 22 16.24 0.83 -3.71
CA ARG A 22 16.32 0.79 -2.24
C ARG A 22 16.78 2.10 -1.60
N SER A 23 17.45 2.99 -2.36
CA SER A 23 17.87 4.30 -1.84
C SER A 23 16.69 5.27 -1.68
N ALA A 24 15.55 4.98 -2.33
CA ALA A 24 14.31 5.76 -2.19
C ALA A 24 13.59 5.56 -0.84
N ILE A 25 13.80 4.43 -0.16
CA ILE A 25 13.09 4.07 1.10
C ILE A 25 13.31 5.13 2.20
N LEU A 26 14.52 5.67 2.30
CA LEU A 26 14.91 6.64 3.34
C LEU A 26 14.97 8.07 2.80
N ARG A 27 14.11 8.37 1.84
CA ARG A 27 13.96 9.71 1.25
C ARG A 27 12.49 10.02 1.06
N PHE A 28 12.15 11.29 1.16
CA PHE A 28 10.84 11.75 0.77
C PHE A 28 10.71 11.73 -0.75
N SER A 29 9.62 11.16 -1.24
CA SER A 29 9.22 11.15 -2.64
C SER A 29 7.83 11.73 -2.81
N ASP A 30 7.58 12.40 -3.93
CA ASP A 30 6.22 12.86 -4.27
C ASP A 30 5.39 11.64 -4.67
N ALA A 31 4.33 11.36 -3.90
CA ALA A 31 3.51 10.15 -4.05
C ALA A 31 2.78 10.09 -5.40
N ASP A 32 2.40 11.26 -5.92
CA ASP A 32 1.61 11.39 -7.15
C ASP A 32 2.44 11.81 -8.37
N GLY A 33 3.72 12.19 -8.18
CA GLY A 33 4.61 12.67 -9.24
C GLY A 33 4.15 13.97 -9.94
N GLU A 34 3.04 14.51 -9.49
CA GLU A 34 2.46 15.79 -9.87
C GLU A 34 2.26 16.54 -8.56
N HIS A 35 2.82 17.75 -8.42
CA HIS A 35 2.56 18.69 -7.32
C HIS A 35 1.10 19.18 -7.34
N SER A 36 0.16 18.25 -7.32
CA SER A 36 -1.28 18.44 -7.50
C SER A 36 -1.97 18.83 -6.19
N GLY A 37 -1.24 18.81 -5.07
CA GLY A 37 -1.72 19.14 -3.73
C GLY A 37 -2.71 18.13 -3.13
N LYS A 38 -2.83 16.92 -3.71
CA LYS A 38 -3.77 15.87 -3.28
C LYS A 38 -3.17 14.82 -2.34
N SER A 39 -1.85 14.68 -2.34
CA SER A 39 -1.08 13.79 -1.47
C SER A 39 0.05 14.56 -0.78
N GLY A 40 0.51 14.04 0.35
CA GLY A 40 1.70 14.57 1.02
C GLY A 40 2.98 13.97 0.44
N TRP A 41 4.13 14.38 0.97
CA TRP A 41 5.35 13.57 0.77
C TRP A 41 5.15 12.14 1.28
N SER A 42 5.78 11.17 0.62
CA SER A 42 5.82 9.75 1.02
C SER A 42 7.23 9.27 1.32
N PHE A 43 7.38 8.19 2.08
CA PHE A 43 8.67 7.56 2.41
C PHE A 43 8.47 6.08 2.79
N GLY A 44 9.55 5.34 3.05
CA GLY A 44 9.46 3.95 3.51
C GLY A 44 9.32 2.92 2.39
N GLU A 45 9.22 1.65 2.79
CA GLU A 45 8.95 0.53 1.89
C GLU A 45 7.46 0.45 1.52
N SER A 46 6.60 0.86 2.45
CA SER A 46 5.14 0.90 2.28
C SER A 46 4.65 2.28 1.84
N GLN A 47 3.40 2.39 1.39
CA GLN A 47 2.83 3.66 0.92
C GLN A 47 2.52 4.59 2.14
N PHE A 48 3.55 5.20 2.73
CA PHE A 48 3.42 6.23 3.76
C PHE A 48 3.14 7.60 3.16
N ASP A 49 2.04 7.72 2.45
CA ASP A 49 1.48 9.04 2.13
C ASP A 49 1.08 9.74 3.43
N ILE A 50 1.83 10.77 3.82
CA ILE A 50 1.64 11.48 5.10
C ILE A 50 0.24 12.11 5.19
N ALA A 51 -0.39 12.44 4.06
CA ALA A 51 -1.73 13.02 4.06
C ALA A 51 -2.81 11.98 4.36
N ASN A 52 -2.63 10.75 3.89
CA ASN A 52 -3.67 9.72 3.85
C ASN A 52 -3.38 8.51 4.76
N ASN A 53 -2.17 8.42 5.33
CA ASN A 53 -1.74 7.34 6.20
C ASN A 53 -1.39 7.85 7.62
N PRO A 54 -2.27 7.65 8.63
CA PRO A 54 -2.00 8.13 9.98
C PRO A 54 -0.76 7.46 10.61
N THR A 55 -0.41 6.24 10.19
CA THR A 55 0.80 5.54 10.64
C THR A 55 2.07 6.30 10.22
N ALA A 56 2.07 6.93 9.05
CA ALA A 56 3.19 7.73 8.56
C ALA A 56 3.51 8.90 9.50
N ALA A 57 2.48 9.64 9.93
CA ALA A 57 2.64 10.75 10.87
C ALA A 57 3.14 10.27 12.24
N VAL A 58 2.71 9.11 12.73
CA VAL A 58 3.22 8.52 13.97
C VAL A 58 4.69 8.11 13.83
N CYS A 59 5.07 7.52 12.70
CA CYS A 59 6.47 7.20 12.39
C CYS A 59 7.35 8.47 12.41
N LEU A 60 6.91 9.56 11.76
CA LEU A 60 7.68 10.81 11.74
C LEU A 60 7.87 11.40 13.15
N ARG A 61 6.83 11.39 13.99
CA ARG A 61 6.97 11.80 15.40
C ARG A 61 7.98 10.94 16.14
N ALA A 62 7.97 9.62 15.92
CA ALA A 62 8.94 8.70 16.51
C ALA A 62 10.38 8.95 16.01
N CYS A 63 10.54 9.44 14.78
CA CYS A 63 11.82 9.87 14.21
C CYS A 63 12.26 11.28 14.69
N GLY A 64 11.49 11.94 15.55
CA GLY A 64 11.83 13.26 16.11
C GLY A 64 11.48 14.46 15.22
N PHE A 65 10.55 14.30 14.27
CA PHE A 65 10.04 15.42 13.49
C PHE A 65 9.10 16.29 14.32
N SER A 66 9.19 17.62 14.14
CA SER A 66 8.29 18.57 14.81
C SER A 66 6.89 18.56 14.20
N ALA A 67 5.92 19.14 14.90
CA ALA A 67 4.56 19.28 14.39
C ALA A 67 4.52 20.15 13.12
N GLU A 68 5.33 21.20 13.07
CA GLU A 68 5.49 22.11 11.93
C GLU A 68 6.11 21.39 10.74
N GLU A 69 7.15 20.58 10.95
CA GLU A 69 7.75 19.77 9.89
C GLU A 69 6.75 18.78 9.30
N ILE A 70 5.97 18.08 10.13
CA ILE A 70 4.94 17.14 9.67
C ILE A 70 3.83 17.87 8.91
N ALA A 71 3.38 19.03 9.39
CA ALA A 71 2.39 19.85 8.69
C ALA A 71 2.91 20.33 7.33
N GLY A 72 4.17 20.76 7.27
CA GLY A 72 4.85 21.14 6.05
C GLY A 72 5.01 19.99 5.06
N LEU A 73 5.38 18.79 5.54
CA LEU A 73 5.46 17.58 4.71
C LEU A 73 4.09 17.17 4.15
N LYS A 74 3.04 17.27 4.97
CA LYS A 74 1.66 16.98 4.56
C LYS A 74 1.17 17.94 3.48
N ALA A 75 1.54 19.21 3.59
CA ALA A 75 1.18 20.25 2.63
C ALA A 75 2.15 20.38 1.44
N GLN A 76 3.22 19.58 1.41
CA GLN A 76 4.34 19.69 0.47
C GLN A 76 4.96 21.12 0.43
N ALA A 77 4.93 21.83 1.55
CA ALA A 77 5.26 23.26 1.64
C ALA A 77 6.69 23.54 2.15
N ILE A 78 7.52 22.50 2.32
CA ILE A 78 8.87 22.62 2.88
C ILE A 78 9.89 21.87 2.04
N ASP A 79 11.15 22.31 2.11
CA ASP A 79 12.27 21.59 1.52
C ASP A 79 12.55 20.30 2.31
N VAL A 80 12.45 19.17 1.60
CA VAL A 80 12.65 17.84 2.18
C VAL A 80 14.09 17.37 2.14
N ALA A 81 14.97 18.01 1.37
CA ALA A 81 16.36 17.57 1.25
C ALA A 81 17.11 17.53 2.60
N PRO A 82 16.95 18.51 3.51
CA PRO A 82 17.53 18.44 4.86
C PRO A 82 16.88 17.36 5.73
N LEU A 83 15.58 17.09 5.50
CA LEU A 83 14.79 16.16 6.30
C LEU A 83 15.06 14.69 5.96
N ASN A 84 15.56 14.41 4.76
CA ASN A 84 16.04 13.07 4.38
C ASN A 84 17.13 12.56 5.33
N LYS A 85 18.00 13.44 5.86
CA LYS A 85 19.02 13.04 6.84
C LYS A 85 18.41 12.57 8.16
N LYS A 86 17.29 13.17 8.58
CA LYS A 86 16.55 12.74 9.78
C LYS A 86 15.91 11.36 9.57
N LEU A 87 15.33 11.11 8.40
CA LEU A 87 14.82 9.78 8.05
C LEU A 87 15.94 8.73 8.09
N GLN A 88 17.08 9.04 7.47
CA GLN A 88 18.24 8.14 7.42
C GLN A 88 18.81 7.83 8.80
N ALA A 89 18.93 8.84 9.67
CA ALA A 89 19.37 8.66 11.05
C ALA A 89 18.43 7.76 11.88
N ASN A 90 17.17 7.64 11.46
CA ASN A 90 16.14 6.85 12.13
C ASN A 90 15.68 5.62 11.32
N ALA A 91 16.55 5.08 10.45
CA ALA A 91 16.20 3.97 9.54
C ALA A 91 15.57 2.76 10.25
N ALA A 92 16.03 2.41 11.45
CA ALA A 92 15.47 1.30 12.24
C ALA A 92 14.02 1.57 12.69
N ILE A 93 13.69 2.83 13.00
CA ILE A 93 12.33 3.24 13.36
C ILE A 93 11.44 3.15 12.11
N VAL A 94 11.88 3.71 10.98
CA VAL A 94 11.15 3.63 9.71
C VAL A 94 10.84 2.17 9.37
N LYS A 95 11.85 1.30 9.42
CA LYS A 95 11.67 -0.13 9.16
C LYS A 95 10.64 -0.77 10.09
N LYS A 96 10.66 -0.45 11.39
CA LYS A 96 9.69 -0.97 12.37
C LYS A 96 8.26 -0.56 11.99
N PHE A 97 8.06 0.68 11.55
CA PHE A 97 6.75 1.15 11.13
C PHE A 97 6.32 0.53 9.80
N ASP A 98 7.24 0.30 8.86
CA ASP A 98 6.96 -0.48 7.63
C ASP A 98 6.52 -1.91 7.97
N ASP A 99 7.21 -2.58 8.90
CA ASP A 99 6.82 -3.91 9.40
C ASP A 99 5.37 -3.90 9.94
N ILE A 100 5.00 -2.86 10.70
CA ILE A 100 3.65 -2.68 11.25
C ILE A 100 2.63 -2.46 10.14
N GLN A 101 2.92 -1.57 9.18
CA GLN A 101 2.01 -1.22 8.09
C GLN A 101 1.72 -2.42 7.20
N VAL A 102 2.76 -3.12 6.72
CA VAL A 102 2.59 -4.31 5.87
C VAL A 102 1.81 -5.40 6.61
N SER A 103 2.09 -5.60 7.90
CA SER A 103 1.33 -6.54 8.75
C SER A 103 -0.14 -6.13 8.89
N SER A 104 -0.41 -4.83 9.06
CA SER A 104 -1.77 -4.29 9.15
C SER A 104 -2.55 -4.50 7.85
N CYS A 105 -1.94 -4.27 6.69
CA CYS A 105 -2.57 -4.52 5.39
C CYS A 105 -3.02 -5.97 5.24
N LEU A 106 -2.15 -6.93 5.56
CA LEU A 106 -2.48 -8.35 5.49
C LEU A 106 -3.59 -8.72 6.47
N LYS A 107 -3.47 -8.30 7.74
CA LYS A 107 -4.46 -8.59 8.79
C LYS A 107 -5.83 -8.02 8.46
N ARG A 108 -5.88 -6.77 7.97
CA ARG A 108 -7.13 -6.10 7.62
C ARG A 108 -7.80 -6.76 6.42
N ALA A 109 -7.05 -7.06 5.37
CA ALA A 109 -7.57 -7.80 4.22
C ALA A 109 -8.16 -9.14 4.65
N GLN A 110 -7.43 -9.91 5.47
CA GLN A 110 -7.89 -11.19 5.98
C GLN A 110 -9.17 -11.06 6.82
N ALA A 111 -9.21 -10.15 7.79
CA ALA A 111 -10.37 -9.95 8.66
C ALA A 111 -11.63 -9.53 7.89
N ILE A 112 -11.50 -8.73 6.83
CA ILE A 112 -12.63 -8.33 5.98
C ILE A 112 -13.11 -9.52 5.15
N LEU A 113 -12.22 -10.28 4.52
CA LEU A 113 -12.57 -11.46 3.74
C LEU A 113 -13.31 -12.49 4.60
N GLU A 114 -12.80 -12.79 5.79
CA GLU A 114 -13.41 -13.73 6.75
C GLU A 114 -14.80 -13.27 7.19
N ARG A 115 -14.94 -12.02 7.63
CA ARG A 115 -16.22 -11.45 8.07
C ARG A 115 -17.29 -11.46 6.98
N ARG A 116 -16.88 -11.32 5.72
CA ARG A 116 -17.78 -11.25 4.56
C ARG A 116 -17.98 -12.60 3.87
N GLY A 117 -17.33 -13.67 4.35
CA GLY A 117 -17.41 -14.99 3.74
C GLY A 117 -16.82 -15.05 2.32
N ILE A 118 -15.87 -14.16 2.00
CA ILE A 118 -15.24 -14.10 0.68
C ILE A 118 -14.01 -14.99 0.69
N VAL A 119 -14.00 -16.00 -0.19
CA VAL A 119 -12.96 -17.03 -0.18
C VAL A 119 -11.93 -16.74 -1.28
N PRO A 120 -10.63 -16.53 -0.97
CA PRO A 120 -9.60 -16.49 -1.99
C PRO A 120 -9.33 -17.90 -2.53
N GLN A 121 -9.11 -18.03 -3.84
CA GLN A 121 -8.73 -19.30 -4.46
C GLN A 121 -7.35 -19.78 -3.99
N ASP A 122 -6.40 -18.87 -3.81
CA ASP A 122 -5.01 -19.17 -3.51
C ASP A 122 -4.32 -18.02 -2.73
N PRO A 123 -3.04 -18.17 -2.33
CA PRO A 123 -2.29 -17.10 -1.69
C PRO A 123 -2.17 -15.81 -2.52
N ALA A 124 -2.07 -15.91 -3.85
CA ALA A 124 -1.95 -14.72 -4.71
C ALA A 124 -3.23 -13.87 -4.66
N ALA A 125 -4.41 -14.50 -4.70
CA ALA A 125 -5.69 -13.81 -4.53
C ALA A 125 -5.76 -13.06 -3.19
N ARG A 126 -5.34 -13.70 -2.09
CA ARG A 126 -5.29 -13.05 -0.77
C ARG A 126 -4.34 -11.86 -0.75
N LEU A 127 -3.15 -12.01 -1.33
CA LEU A 127 -2.14 -10.96 -1.39
C LEU A 127 -2.56 -9.79 -2.28
N ALA A 128 -3.32 -10.04 -3.36
CA ALA A 128 -3.87 -9.00 -4.22
C ALA A 128 -4.82 -8.05 -3.45
N VAL A 129 -5.64 -8.58 -2.54
CA VAL A 129 -6.51 -7.76 -1.68
C VAL A 129 -5.71 -6.96 -0.66
N ALA A 130 -4.62 -7.53 -0.13
CA ALA A 130 -3.73 -6.82 0.79
C ALA A 130 -2.96 -5.67 0.09
N ASP A 131 -2.42 -5.89 -1.12
CA ASP A 131 -1.82 -4.82 -1.95
C ASP A 131 -2.86 -3.78 -2.35
N TYR A 132 -4.09 -4.19 -2.68
CA TYR A 132 -5.20 -3.25 -2.90
C TYR A 132 -5.45 -2.36 -1.68
N HIS A 133 -5.45 -2.94 -0.47
CA HIS A 133 -5.61 -2.14 0.75
C HIS A 133 -4.46 -1.16 0.94
N ASN A 134 -3.22 -1.56 0.65
CA ASN A 134 -2.05 -0.68 0.67
C ASN A 134 -2.20 0.50 -0.31
N GLN A 135 -2.74 0.27 -1.52
CA GLN A 135 -2.83 1.28 -2.57
C GLN A 135 -4.06 2.20 -2.47
N TYR A 136 -5.25 1.65 -2.19
CA TYR A 136 -6.54 2.37 -2.33
C TYR A 136 -7.35 2.48 -1.04
N TYR A 137 -6.85 1.92 0.06
CA TYR A 137 -7.66 1.63 1.24
C TYR A 137 -8.86 0.70 0.94
N LEU A 138 -8.78 -0.53 1.46
CA LEU A 138 -9.90 -1.47 1.47
C LEU A 138 -11.02 -1.01 2.42
N SER A 139 -12.07 -0.44 1.83
CA SER A 139 -13.35 -0.20 2.47
C SER A 139 -14.04 -1.52 2.80
N ASP A 140 -14.56 -1.64 4.01
CA ASP A 140 -15.41 -2.72 4.48
C ASP A 140 -16.89 -2.42 4.31
N LEU A 141 -17.25 -1.26 3.72
CA LEU A 141 -18.62 -0.91 3.40
C LEU A 141 -19.15 -1.80 2.26
N ASP A 142 -20.32 -2.37 2.49
CA ASP A 142 -21.05 -3.15 1.49
C ASP A 142 -21.91 -2.21 0.65
N GLN A 143 -21.30 -1.67 -0.40
CA GLN A 143 -21.95 -0.76 -1.35
C GLN A 143 -21.41 -1.00 -2.76
N PRO A 144 -22.25 -0.83 -3.80
CA PRO A 144 -21.80 -0.93 -5.18
C PRO A 144 -20.57 -0.06 -5.46
N GLY A 145 -19.64 -0.60 -6.25
CA GLY A 145 -18.39 0.07 -6.59
C GLY A 145 -17.25 -0.13 -5.59
N THR A 146 -17.42 -0.88 -4.49
CA THR A 146 -16.30 -1.34 -3.65
C THR A 146 -15.79 -2.71 -4.07
N LEU A 147 -14.49 -2.98 -3.84
CA LEU A 147 -13.90 -4.28 -4.11
C LEU A 147 -14.61 -5.40 -3.33
N VAL A 148 -14.95 -5.14 -2.06
CA VAL A 148 -15.65 -6.12 -1.20
C VAL A 148 -16.98 -6.52 -1.82
N HIS A 149 -17.80 -5.55 -2.23
CA HIS A 149 -19.10 -5.82 -2.86
C HIS A 149 -18.93 -6.60 -4.18
N PHE A 150 -17.97 -6.21 -5.01
CA PHE A 150 -17.65 -6.92 -6.26
C PHE A 150 -17.28 -8.39 -6.01
N LEU A 151 -16.37 -8.66 -5.07
CA LEU A 151 -15.92 -10.02 -4.77
C LEU A 151 -17.05 -10.88 -4.18
N GLN A 152 -17.93 -10.32 -3.33
CA GLN A 152 -19.11 -11.02 -2.82
C GLN A 152 -20.11 -11.40 -3.93
N GLY A 153 -20.15 -10.61 -5.01
CA GLY A 153 -20.99 -10.85 -6.19
C GLY A 153 -20.55 -12.05 -7.03
N LEU A 154 -19.27 -12.47 -6.95
CA LEU A 154 -18.74 -13.56 -7.78
C LEU A 154 -19.33 -14.94 -7.45
N LYS A 155 -19.78 -15.15 -6.20
CA LYS A 155 -20.33 -16.43 -5.70
C LYS A 155 -19.42 -17.66 -5.93
N ARG A 156 -18.11 -17.43 -6.09
CA ARG A 156 -17.05 -18.44 -6.20
C ARG A 156 -15.79 -17.94 -5.50
N PRO A 157 -14.82 -18.82 -5.21
CA PRO A 157 -13.49 -18.36 -4.83
C PRO A 157 -12.94 -17.38 -5.88
N PHE A 158 -12.39 -16.26 -5.41
CA PHE A 158 -11.87 -15.20 -6.27
C PHE A 158 -10.37 -15.39 -6.54
N THR A 159 -9.89 -14.85 -7.66
CA THR A 159 -8.51 -14.93 -8.10
C THR A 159 -7.81 -13.58 -7.97
N ALA A 160 -6.47 -13.55 -8.08
CA ALA A 160 -5.75 -12.28 -8.20
C ALA A 160 -6.16 -11.50 -9.47
N GLU A 161 -6.59 -12.20 -10.52
CA GLU A 161 -7.07 -11.59 -11.77
C GLU A 161 -8.43 -10.91 -11.57
N ASP A 162 -9.31 -11.43 -10.70
CA ASP A 162 -10.56 -10.74 -10.36
C ASP A 162 -10.30 -9.38 -9.70
N VAL A 163 -9.27 -9.28 -8.85
CA VAL A 163 -8.85 -8.01 -8.24
C VAL A 163 -8.27 -7.06 -9.29
N LEU A 164 -7.45 -7.56 -10.22
CA LEU A 164 -6.95 -6.78 -11.35
C LEU A 164 -8.10 -6.25 -12.21
N LYS A 165 -9.05 -7.12 -12.57
CA LYS A 165 -10.24 -6.76 -13.35
C LYS A 165 -11.02 -5.65 -12.68
N PHE A 166 -11.30 -5.79 -11.38
CA PHE A 166 -11.95 -4.73 -10.61
C PHE A 166 -11.16 -3.42 -10.69
N LYS A 167 -9.83 -3.45 -10.49
CA LYS A 167 -9.00 -2.24 -10.59
C LYS A 167 -9.15 -1.56 -11.95
N LEU A 168 -9.04 -2.32 -13.04
CA LEU A 168 -9.11 -1.80 -14.41
C LEU A 168 -10.49 -1.24 -14.76
N GLU A 169 -11.57 -1.91 -14.33
CA GLU A 169 -12.93 -1.58 -14.74
C GLU A 169 -13.65 -0.58 -13.81
N GLN A 170 -13.30 -0.58 -12.52
CA GLN A 170 -14.08 0.14 -11.49
C GLN A 170 -13.31 1.31 -10.86
N THR A 171 -11.97 1.33 -10.91
CA THR A 171 -11.20 2.43 -10.30
C THR A 171 -10.79 3.48 -11.33
N THR A 172 -10.84 4.75 -10.93
CA THR A 172 -10.34 5.86 -11.77
C THR A 172 -8.85 5.70 -12.09
N TYR A 173 -8.05 5.21 -11.13
CA TYR A 173 -6.62 4.97 -11.34
C TYR A 173 -6.39 3.88 -12.38
N GLY A 174 -7.04 2.71 -12.26
CA GLY A 174 -6.86 1.61 -13.20
C GLY A 174 -7.26 1.96 -14.63
N LYS A 175 -8.31 2.77 -14.80
CA LYS A 175 -8.70 3.31 -16.12
C LYS A 175 -7.63 4.22 -16.74
N LYS A 176 -6.95 5.04 -15.91
CA LYS A 176 -5.90 5.96 -16.37
C LYS A 176 -4.52 5.31 -16.51
N ARG A 177 -4.23 4.29 -15.71
CA ARG A 177 -2.92 3.63 -15.60
C ARG A 177 -3.05 2.10 -15.71
N PRO A 178 -3.67 1.57 -16.79
CA PRO A 178 -3.94 0.13 -16.91
C PRO A 178 -2.66 -0.70 -16.96
N LYS A 179 -1.60 -0.18 -17.61
CA LYS A 179 -0.29 -0.84 -17.69
C LYS A 179 0.37 -0.99 -16.31
N ASP A 180 0.20 0.00 -15.43
CA ASP A 180 0.74 -0.12 -14.06
C ASP A 180 -0.03 -1.16 -13.25
N CYS A 181 -1.37 -1.18 -13.36
CA CYS A 181 -2.18 -2.22 -12.72
C CYS A 181 -1.78 -3.63 -13.18
N GLN A 182 -1.54 -3.81 -14.49
CA GLN A 182 -1.04 -5.07 -15.05
C GLN A 182 0.35 -5.42 -14.49
N ARG A 183 1.31 -4.48 -14.52
CA ARG A 183 2.66 -4.69 -13.98
C ARG A 183 2.64 -5.15 -12.52
N ARG A 184 1.78 -4.56 -11.69
CA ARG A 184 1.64 -4.92 -10.27
C ARG A 184 1.07 -6.33 -10.10
N TYR A 185 0.12 -6.73 -10.93
CA TYR A 185 -0.37 -8.10 -10.99
C TYR A 185 0.72 -9.09 -11.44
N ASP A 186 1.47 -8.76 -12.50
CA ASP A 186 2.54 -9.62 -13.02
C ASP A 186 3.64 -9.82 -11.96
N ASN A 187 4.01 -8.74 -11.24
CA ASN A 187 4.91 -8.80 -10.09
C ASN A 187 4.41 -9.76 -9.02
N LEU A 188 3.13 -9.66 -8.64
CA LEU A 188 2.50 -10.54 -7.65
C LEU A 188 2.58 -12.00 -8.08
N VAL A 189 2.15 -12.32 -9.31
CA VAL A 189 2.16 -13.70 -9.83
C VAL A 189 3.58 -14.25 -9.85
N ARG A 190 4.54 -13.48 -10.35
CA ARG A 190 5.96 -13.87 -10.39
C ARG A 190 6.53 -14.13 -9.00
N ILE A 191 6.22 -13.29 -8.01
CA ILE A 191 6.77 -13.41 -6.65
C ILE A 191 6.15 -14.59 -5.89
N VAL A 192 4.87 -14.89 -6.13
CA VAL A 192 4.19 -16.00 -5.44
C VAL A 192 4.57 -17.36 -6.05
N ASN A 193 4.85 -17.40 -7.36
CA ASN A 193 5.14 -18.64 -8.09
C ASN A 193 6.64 -18.94 -8.29
N GLY A 194 7.52 -17.97 -8.01
CA GLY A 194 8.98 -18.13 -8.06
C GLY A 194 9.56 -18.55 -6.72
#